data_AF-A0A7J3EMR4-F1
#
_entry.id   AF-A0A7J3EMR4-F1
#
_cell.length_a   1.000
_cell.length_b   1.000
_cell.length_c   1.000
_cell.angle_alpha   90.00
_cell.angle_beta   90.00
_cell.angle_gamma   90.00
#
_symmetry.space_group_name_H-M   'P 1'
#
loop_
_entity.id
_entity.type
_entity.pdbx_description
1 polymer ?
#
loop_
_entity_poly.entity_id
_entity_poly.type
_entity_poly.pdbx_seq_one_letter_code
_entity_poly.pdbx_strand_id
1 'polypeptide(L)' 'MLLTQLPEILRVKLSEGFEISFRLLKRGAKKAVVLIHGNLSSSLVWEDFMSKVPADFDVVAPDLRGFGDSG' A
#
# COMPACT_ATOMS: atom_id res chain seq x y z
N MET A 1 -6.40 18.35 -16.16
CA MET A 1 -5.28 17.74 -15.40
C MET A 1 -5.88 17.11 -14.16
N LEU A 2 -5.89 15.78 -14.05
CA LEU A 2 -6.15 15.15 -12.76
C LEU A 2 -4.85 15.26 -11.94
N LEU A 3 -4.92 15.89 -10.77
CA LEU A 3 -3.87 15.73 -9.77
C LEU A 3 -3.83 14.25 -9.41
N THR A 4 -2.74 13.55 -9.73
CA THR A 4 -2.52 12.19 -9.24
C THR A 4 -2.33 12.26 -7.73
N GLN A 5 -3.33 11.79 -6.98
CA GLN A 5 -3.22 11.65 -5.54
C GLN A 5 -2.08 10.69 -5.23
N LEU A 6 -1.09 11.16 -4.46
CA LEU A 6 -0.01 10.32 -3.96
C LEU A 6 -0.56 9.38 -2.88
N PRO A 7 -0.11 8.13 -2.81
CA PRO A 7 -0.51 7.22 -1.75
C PRO A 7 0.04 7.69 -0.40
N GLU A 8 -0.77 7.58 0.63
CA GLU A 8 -0.38 7.79 2.03
C GLU A 8 0.39 6.57 2.54
N ILE A 9 1.33 6.76 3.48
CA ILE A 9 1.98 5.65 4.19
C ILE A 9 1.36 5.58 5.58
N LEU A 10 0.78 4.42 5.90
CA LEU A 10 0.11 4.15 7.16
C LEU A 10 0.73 2.94 7.85
N ARG A 11 0.53 2.85 9.17
CA ARG A 11 0.97 1.70 9.98
C ARG A 11 -0.19 1.17 10.81
N VAL A 12 -0.25 -0.15 10.98
CA VAL A 12 -1.21 -0.82 11.88
C VAL A 12 -0.46 -1.85 12.72
N LYS A 13 -0.60 -1.74 14.05
CA LYS A 13 -0.14 -2.75 15.00
C LYS A 13 -0.97 -4.03 14.84
N LEU A 14 -0.31 -5.15 14.58
CA LEU A 14 -0.97 -6.46 14.46
C LEU A 14 -0.84 -7.29 15.73
N SER A 15 0.29 -7.18 16.42
CA SER A 15 0.55 -7.85 17.70
C SER A 15 1.54 -7.05 18.54
N GLU A 16 1.78 -7.51 19.76
CA GLU A 16 2.86 -6.95 20.56
C GLU A 16 4.20 -7.08 19.83
N GLY A 17 4.88 -5.94 19.70
CA GLY A 17 6.17 -5.84 19.01
C GLY A 17 6.13 -6.05 17.50
N PHE A 18 4.98 -5.93 16.83
CA PHE A 18 4.93 -6.03 15.36
C PHE A 18 3.87 -5.11 14.74
N GLU A 19 4.29 -4.27 13.80
CA GLU A 19 3.46 -3.41 12.97
C GLU A 19 3.66 -3.72 11.47
N ILE A 20 2.59 -3.54 10.69
CA ILE A 20 2.70 -3.49 9.22
C ILE A 20 2.62 -2.04 8.75
N SER A 21 3.62 -1.63 7.97
CA SER A 21 3.61 -0.42 7.16
C SER A 21 3.01 -0.72 5.78
N PHE A 22 2.18 0.18 5.26
CA PHE A 22 1.58 0.03 3.94
C PHE A 22 1.27 1.37 3.27
N ARG A 23 1.31 1.37 1.95
CA ARG A 23 0.84 2.46 1.11
C ARG A 23 -0.66 2.31 0.85
N LEU A 24 -1.39 3.40 1.00
CA LEU A 24 -2.82 3.48 0.73
C LEU A 24 -3.11 4.59 -0.28
N LEU A 25 -3.67 4.21 -1.42
CA LEU A 25 -4.36 5.15 -2.31
C LEU A 25 -5.86 5.06 -2.04
N LYS A 26 -6.34 5.96 -1.18
CA LYS A 26 -7.73 6.00 -0.73
C LYS A 26 -8.60 6.80 -1.70
N ARG A 27 -9.60 6.13 -2.27
CA ARG A 27 -10.61 6.70 -3.18
C ARG A 27 -12.03 6.59 -2.63
N GLY A 28 -12.21 5.90 -1.50
CA GLY A 28 -13.52 5.67 -0.88
C GLY A 28 -14.31 4.56 -1.55
N ALA A 29 -13.63 3.64 -2.23
CA ALA A 29 -14.26 2.52 -2.91
C ALA A 29 -14.78 1.45 -1.93
N LYS A 30 -15.78 0.67 -2.36
CA LYS A 30 -16.31 -0.47 -1.58
C LYS A 30 -15.38 -1.68 -1.56
N LYS A 31 -14.42 -1.76 -2.48
CA LYS A 31 -13.46 -2.86 -2.62
C LYS A 31 -12.05 -2.30 -2.70
N ALA A 32 -11.08 -3.13 -2.33
CA ALA A 32 -9.67 -2.80 -2.44
C ALA A 32 -8.93 -3.84 -3.26
N VAL A 33 -7.88 -3.39 -3.96
CA VAL A 33 -6.85 -4.25 -4.56
C VAL A 33 -5.62 -4.20 -3.66
N VAL A 34 -5.09 -5.38 -3.31
CA VAL A 34 -3.85 -5.51 -2.54
C VAL A 34 -2.72 -5.92 -3.48
N LEU A 35 -1.67 -5.10 -3.55
CA LEU A 35 -0.49 -5.33 -4.37
C LEU A 35 0.62 -5.91 -3.52
N ILE A 36 0.98 -7.17 -3.79
CA ILE A 36 2.00 -7.90 -3.03
C ILE A 36 3.33 -7.82 -3.77
N HIS A 37 4.37 -7.31 -3.11
CA HIS A 37 5.71 -7.27 -3.67
C HIS A 37 6.42 -8.64 -3.56
N GLY A 38 7.49 -8.83 -4.33
CA GLY A 38 8.36 -10.01 -4.28
C GLY A 38 9.47 -9.92 -3.24
N ASN A 39 10.38 -10.90 -3.23
CA ASN A 39 11.55 -10.88 -2.34
C ASN A 39 12.49 -9.70 -2.64
N LEU A 40 13.23 -9.23 -1.62
CA LEU A 40 14.18 -8.11 -1.69
C LEU A 40 13.53 -6.80 -2.20
N SER A 41 12.26 -6.57 -1.86
CA SER A 41 11.46 -5.43 -2.30
C SER A 41 10.67 -4.83 -1.13
N SER A 42 10.00 -3.71 -1.36
CA SER A 42 9.00 -3.11 -0.48
C SER A 42 7.76 -2.67 -1.26
N SER A 43 6.76 -2.12 -0.58
CA SER A 43 5.57 -1.48 -1.16
C SER A 43 5.88 -0.38 -2.17
N LEU A 44 7.06 0.24 -2.08
CA LEU A 44 7.49 1.34 -2.95
C LEU A 44 7.46 0.97 -4.44
N VAL A 45 7.72 -0.30 -4.80
CA VAL A 45 7.71 -0.74 -6.21
C VAL A 45 6.37 -0.57 -6.90
N TRP A 46 5.29 -0.41 -6.12
CA TRP A 46 3.95 -0.26 -6.64
C TRP A 46 3.49 1.19 -6.77
N GLU A 47 4.21 2.18 -6.23
CA GLU A 47 3.73 3.57 -6.12
C GLU A 47 3.21 4.14 -7.45
N ASP A 48 4.01 4.05 -8.53
CA ASP A 48 3.61 4.51 -9.86
C ASP A 48 2.45 3.69 -10.46
N PHE A 49 2.37 2.41 -10.11
CA PHE A 49 1.35 1.50 -10.62
C PHE A 49 0.00 1.67 -9.92
N MET A 50 -0.02 2.10 -8.64
CA MET A 50 -1.26 2.28 -7.87
C MET A 50 -2.26 3.19 -8.59
N SER A 51 -1.77 4.24 -9.27
CA SER A 51 -2.60 5.16 -10.06
C SER A 51 -3.31 4.49 -11.24
N LYS A 52 -2.79 3.36 -11.75
CA LYS A 52 -3.31 2.62 -12.91
C LYS A 52 -4.40 1.63 -12.55
N VAL A 53 -4.57 1.30 -11.26
CA VAL A 53 -5.69 0.47 -10.79
C VAL A 53 -7.00 1.24 -11.02
N PRO A 54 -8.07 0.61 -11.55
CA PRO A 54 -9.35 1.28 -11.79
C PRO A 54 -9.86 2.04 -10.56
N ALA A 55 -10.48 3.21 -10.79
CA ALA A 55 -10.90 4.12 -9.73
C ALA A 55 -11.95 3.52 -8.77
N ASP A 56 -12.62 2.44 -9.19
CA ASP A 56 -13.61 1.68 -8.41
C ASP A 56 -12.99 0.84 -7.27
N PHE A 57 -11.67 0.95 -7.07
CA PHE A 57 -10.93 0.30 -6.00
C PHE A 57 -10.06 1.28 -5.24
N ASP A 58 -10.04 1.13 -3.92
CA ASP A 58 -8.93 1.58 -3.08
C ASP A 58 -7.72 0.68 -3.36
N VAL A 59 -6.51 1.21 -3.23
CA VAL A 59 -5.29 0.42 -3.51
C VAL A 59 -4.43 0.37 -2.26
N VAL A 60 -4.03 -0.84 -1.88
CA VAL A 60 -3.19 -1.10 -0.71
C VAL A 60 -1.93 -1.82 -1.18
N ALA A 61 -0.75 -1.34 -0.77
CA ALA A 61 0.51 -2.04 -1.00
C ALA A 61 1.27 -2.13 0.34
N PRO A 62 1.25 -3.28 1.04
CA PRO A 62 1.97 -3.44 2.29
C PRO A 62 3.46 -3.70 2.06
N ASP A 63 4.27 -3.31 3.03
CA ASP A 63 5.57 -3.91 3.25
C ASP A 63 5.33 -5.26 3.97
N LEU A 64 5.75 -6.36 3.36
CA LEU A 64 5.64 -7.68 3.98
C LEU A 64 6.53 -7.75 5.24
N ARG A 65 6.23 -8.69 6.14
CA ARG A 65 6.98 -8.88 7.40
C ARG A 65 8.49 -8.97 7.17
N GLY A 66 9.25 -8.11 7.85
CA GLY A 66 10.71 -8.07 7.74
C GLY A 66 11.24 -7.37 6.49
N PHE A 67 10.36 -6.72 5.72
CA PHE A 67 10.70 -5.89 4.58
C PHE A 67 10.25 -4.45 4.81
N GLY A 68 10.90 -3.52 4.11
CA GLY A 68 10.58 -2.09 4.18
C GLY A 68 10.52 -1.59 5.62
N ASP A 69 9.41 -0.96 5.97
CA ASP A 69 9.16 -0.38 7.29
C ASP A 69 8.30 -1.28 8.19
N SER A 70 8.05 -2.54 7.81
CA SER A 70 7.28 -3.49 8.63
C SER A 70 8.18 -4.28 9.58
N GLY A 71 7.92 -4.16 10.88
CA GLY A 71 8.77 -4.72 11.93
C GLY A 71 8.10 -4.74 13.30
#